data_AF-A0A1I4QB88-F1
#
_entry.id   AF-A0A1I4QB88-F1
#
_cell.length_a   1.000
_cell.length_b   1.000
_cell.length_c   1.000
_cell.angle_alpha   90.00
_cell.angle_beta   90.00
_cell.angle_gamma   90.00
#
_symmetry.space_group_name_H-M   'P 1'
#
loop_
_entity.id
_entity.type
_entity.pdbx_description
1 polymer ?
#
loop_
_entity_poly.entity_id
_entity_poly.type
_entity_poly.pdbx_seq_one_letter_code
_entity_poly.pdbx_strand_id
1 'polypeptide(L)'
;MTKRVFWTEEEELFLINNWNKGVDYCSKKTKRSNSSLYCKAVRLGLGGCARGSQYLSGFNIADILGVSKTLVYEWINKGLLKYKLAPFATKKIYLIDLRDFEKFLESNQNLWDSRKMKSSLWFNSSPQWFKDKKKQDRQKPPNGWKKWTAIEQQSLLSMLTRKYAYENMGEILGRSRKSITSKLRKLNM
;
A
#
# COMPACT_ATOMS: atom_id res chain seq x y z
N MET A 1 34.38 -3.66 28.29
CA MET A 1 33.11 -2.89 28.27
C MET A 1 33.07 -2.04 27.00
N THR A 2 32.20 -2.33 26.04
CA THR A 2 32.03 -1.50 24.84
C THR A 2 31.30 -0.20 25.19
N LYS A 3 31.94 0.95 24.97
CA LYS A 3 31.36 2.28 25.17
C LYS A 3 30.09 2.42 24.31
N ARG A 4 28.93 2.71 24.92
CA ARG A 4 27.69 3.00 24.19
C ARG A 4 27.87 4.32 23.44
N VAL A 5 27.88 4.26 22.12
CA VAL A 5 27.94 5.46 21.26
C VAL A 5 26.51 5.90 20.97
N PHE A 6 26.19 7.15 21.32
CA PHE A 6 24.90 7.77 21.06
C PHE A 6 24.85 8.38 19.66
N TRP A 7 23.65 8.48 19.10
CA TRP A 7 23.41 9.16 17.83
C TRP A 7 23.22 10.66 18.08
N THR A 8 23.97 11.49 17.37
CA THR A 8 23.73 12.94 17.36
C THR A 8 22.68 13.28 16.31
N GLU A 9 21.99 14.41 16.49
CA GLU A 9 21.00 14.90 15.53
C GLU A 9 21.60 15.13 14.14
N GLU A 10 22.83 15.64 14.08
CA GLU A 10 23.58 15.82 12.83
C GLU A 10 23.84 14.50 12.09
N GLU A 11 24.19 13.44 12.81
CA GLU A 11 24.41 12.11 12.22
C GLU A 11 23.10 11.50 11.72
N GLU A 12 21.99 11.76 12.42
CA GLU A 12 20.66 11.32 11.98
C GLU A 12 20.23 12.05 10.72
N LEU A 13 20.37 13.37 10.67
CA LEU A 13 20.11 14.20 9.48
C LEU A 13 21.00 13.77 8.31
N PHE A 14 22.28 13.52 8.57
CA PHE A 14 23.20 13.01 7.55
C PHE A 14 22.70 11.67 6.99
N LEU A 15 22.29 10.74 7.86
CA LEU A 15 21.81 9.43 7.46
C LEU A 15 20.51 9.55 6.64
N ILE A 16 19.56 10.38 7.08
CA ILE A 16 18.31 10.66 6.35
C ILE A 16 18.59 11.15 4.92
N ASN A 17 19.53 12.08 4.78
CA ASN A 17 19.83 12.73 3.49
C ASN A 17 20.72 11.89 2.56
N ASN A 18 21.42 10.88 3.07
CA ASN A 18 22.45 10.16 2.31
C ASN A 18 22.26 8.63 2.28
N TRP A 19 21.25 8.06 2.93
CA TRP A 19 21.02 6.61 2.96
C TRP A 19 20.81 6.00 1.56
N ASN A 20 20.32 6.79 0.61
CA ASN A 20 20.17 6.41 -0.80
C ASN A 20 21.51 6.09 -1.50
N LYS A 21 22.64 6.59 -0.99
CA LYS A 21 23.99 6.32 -1.51
C LYS A 21 24.56 4.97 -1.07
N GLY A 22 23.82 4.24 -0.23
CA GLY A 22 24.19 2.91 0.26
C GLY A 22 24.93 2.92 1.60
N VAL A 23 24.81 1.80 2.32
CA VAL A 23 25.34 1.66 3.69
C VAL A 23 26.86 1.85 3.75
N ASP A 24 27.60 1.38 2.75
CA ASP A 24 29.06 1.49 2.72
C ASP A 24 29.54 2.94 2.55
N TYR A 25 28.82 3.73 1.74
CA TYR A 25 29.08 5.17 1.63
C TYR A 25 28.82 5.86 2.98
N CYS A 26 27.69 5.57 3.62
CA CYS A 26 27.35 6.13 4.91
C CYS A 26 28.35 5.72 6.01
N SER A 27 28.85 4.48 5.97
CA SER A 27 29.86 3.97 6.90
C SER A 27 31.19 4.71 6.77
N LYS A 28 31.69 4.91 5.54
CA LYS A 28 32.92 5.66 5.31
C LYS A 28 32.86 7.10 5.82
N LYS A 29 31.69 7.77 5.72
CA LYS A 29 31.51 9.16 6.15
C LYS A 29 31.23 9.31 7.64
N THR A 30 30.39 8.46 8.21
CA THR A 30 30.03 8.52 9.64
C THR A 30 31.02 7.76 10.55
N LYS A 31 31.92 6.98 9.97
CA LYS A 31 32.85 6.05 10.66
C LYS A 31 32.14 5.06 11.58
N ARG A 32 30.85 4.79 11.33
CA ARG A 32 30.06 3.79 12.06
C ARG A 32 30.03 2.46 11.32
N SER A 33 29.80 1.38 12.06
CA SER A 33 29.65 0.04 11.48
C SER A 33 28.37 -0.06 10.65
N ASN A 34 28.43 -0.86 9.57
CA ASN A 34 27.28 -1.15 8.72
C ASN A 34 26.07 -1.63 9.54
N SER A 35 26.28 -2.49 10.54
CA SER A 35 25.20 -2.98 11.42
C SER A 35 24.55 -1.87 12.26
N SER A 36 25.34 -0.93 12.80
CA SER A 36 24.82 0.22 13.56
C SER A 36 23.98 1.14 12.67
N LEU A 37 24.47 1.40 11.46
CA LEU A 37 23.78 2.19 10.45
C LEU A 37 22.47 1.54 10.00
N TYR A 38 22.47 0.23 9.76
CA TYR A 38 21.25 -0.53 9.45
C TYR A 38 20.23 -0.45 10.58
N CYS A 39 20.64 -0.70 11.82
CA CYS A 39 19.76 -0.62 12.98
C CYS A 39 19.16 0.78 13.13
N LYS A 40 19.94 1.84 12.91
CA LYS A 40 19.44 3.21 12.98
C LYS A 40 18.54 3.54 11.80
N ALA A 41 18.91 3.16 10.59
CA ALA A 41 18.12 3.34 9.38
C ALA A 41 16.74 2.68 9.51
N VAL A 42 16.67 1.47 10.05
CA VAL A 42 15.40 0.80 10.34
C VAL A 42 14.56 1.60 11.35
N ARG A 43 15.16 2.08 12.46
CA ARG A 43 14.45 2.89 13.47
C ARG A 43 13.98 4.25 12.94
N LEU A 44 14.73 4.84 12.03
CA LEU A 44 14.37 6.08 11.33
C LEU A 44 13.38 5.85 10.17
N GLY A 45 12.99 4.60 9.89
CA GLY A 45 12.10 4.27 8.77
C GLY A 45 12.75 4.41 7.39
N LEU A 46 14.08 4.40 7.32
CA LEU A 46 14.89 4.50 6.10
C LEU A 46 15.06 3.14 5.39
N GLY A 47 14.27 2.12 5.72
CA GLY A 47 14.40 0.74 5.21
C GLY A 47 14.63 0.61 3.69
N GLY A 48 15.21 -0.53 3.27
CA GLY A 48 15.77 -0.80 1.93
C GLY A 48 15.07 -0.11 0.76
N CYS A 49 15.87 0.64 -0.02
CA CYS A 49 15.47 1.74 -0.91
C CYS A 49 14.95 2.96 -0.14
N ALA A 50 15.93 3.76 0.32
CA ALA A 50 15.73 5.02 1.06
C ALA A 50 14.64 5.90 0.45
N ARG A 51 13.89 6.62 1.29
CA ARG A 51 13.12 7.80 0.87
C ARG A 51 14.08 8.72 0.08
N GLY A 52 13.74 9.02 -1.18
CA GLY A 52 14.59 9.79 -2.10
C GLY A 52 15.46 8.96 -3.04
N SER A 53 15.43 7.62 -2.97
CA SER A 53 15.93 6.78 -4.06
C SER A 53 14.89 6.72 -5.17
N GLN A 54 15.30 6.74 -6.44
CA GLN A 54 14.37 6.62 -7.58
C GLN A 54 13.65 5.27 -7.66
N TYR A 55 13.94 4.34 -6.73
CA TYR A 55 13.37 3.01 -6.68
C TYR A 55 12.65 2.73 -5.36
N LEU A 56 11.67 1.83 -5.43
CA LEU A 56 10.96 1.26 -4.29
C LEU A 56 11.05 -0.26 -4.36
N SER A 57 11.19 -0.90 -3.20
CA SER A 57 10.96 -2.33 -3.10
C SER A 57 9.46 -2.65 -3.06
N GLY A 58 9.08 -3.88 -3.42
CA GLY A 58 7.70 -4.34 -3.27
C GLY A 58 7.19 -4.26 -1.82
N PHE A 59 8.08 -4.32 -0.83
CA PHE A 59 7.72 -4.08 0.57
C PHE A 59 7.39 -2.61 0.83
N ASN A 60 8.19 -1.66 0.31
CA ASN A 60 7.89 -0.24 0.47
C ASN A 60 6.52 0.10 -0.14
N ILE A 61 6.23 -0.43 -1.34
CA ILE A 61 4.94 -0.24 -2.00
C ILE A 61 3.79 -0.76 -1.14
N ALA A 62 3.93 -1.99 -0.62
CA ALA A 62 2.92 -2.60 0.24
C ALA A 62 2.67 -1.74 1.49
N ASP A 63 3.72 -1.22 2.10
CA ASP A 63 3.61 -0.39 3.29
C ASP A 63 2.98 1.00 2.99
N ILE A 64 3.43 1.67 1.93
CA ILE A 64 2.89 2.97 1.48
C ILE A 64 1.39 2.87 1.21
N LEU A 65 0.95 1.84 0.48
CA LEU A 65 -0.44 1.66 0.10
C LEU A 65 -1.30 1.00 1.18
N GLY A 66 -0.70 0.47 2.24
CA GLY A 66 -1.42 -0.31 3.25
C GLY A 66 -2.03 -1.60 2.69
N VAL A 67 -1.32 -2.27 1.78
CA VAL A 67 -1.74 -3.54 1.16
C VAL A 67 -0.76 -4.67 1.53
N SER A 68 -1.10 -5.91 1.19
CA SER A 68 -0.20 -7.05 1.41
C SER A 68 0.91 -7.07 0.37
N LYS A 69 2.11 -7.54 0.77
CA LYS A 69 3.23 -7.77 -0.16
C LYS A 69 2.86 -8.75 -1.30
N THR A 70 2.02 -9.74 -1.01
CA THR A 70 1.55 -10.73 -1.98
C THR A 70 0.77 -10.06 -3.10
N LEU A 71 -0.11 -9.11 -2.76
CA LEU A 71 -0.88 -8.36 -3.76
C LEU A 71 0.03 -7.54 -4.68
N VAL A 72 1.08 -6.94 -4.13
CA VAL A 72 2.07 -6.22 -4.94
C VAL A 72 2.78 -7.17 -5.91
N TYR A 73 3.12 -8.39 -5.47
CA TYR A 73 3.73 -9.40 -6.34
C TYR A 73 2.75 -9.91 -7.41
N GLU A 74 1.45 -9.98 -7.11
CA GLU A 74 0.45 -10.29 -8.13
C GLU A 74 0.39 -9.22 -9.23
N TRP A 75 0.49 -7.92 -8.87
CA TRP A 75 0.55 -6.85 -9.87
C TRP A 75 1.78 -6.95 -10.76
N ILE A 76 2.92 -7.31 -10.18
CA ILE A 76 4.17 -7.58 -10.90
C ILE A 76 4.00 -8.78 -11.84
N ASN A 77 3.47 -9.89 -11.35
CA ASN A 77 3.30 -11.13 -12.12
C ASN A 77 2.28 -10.95 -13.27
N LYS A 78 1.26 -10.11 -13.09
CA LYS A 78 0.30 -9.73 -14.13
C LYS A 78 0.85 -8.72 -15.14
N GLY A 79 2.09 -8.24 -14.96
CA GLY A 79 2.71 -7.24 -15.82
C GLY A 79 2.13 -5.83 -15.67
N LEU A 80 1.32 -5.57 -14.64
CA LEU A 80 0.72 -4.26 -14.40
C LEU A 80 1.75 -3.28 -13.82
N LEU A 81 2.64 -3.79 -12.98
CA LEU A 81 3.68 -3.00 -12.31
C LEU A 81 5.05 -3.36 -12.87
N LYS A 82 5.69 -2.39 -13.53
CA LYS A 82 7.05 -2.55 -14.06
C LYS A 82 8.07 -2.65 -12.93
N TYR A 83 9.11 -3.43 -13.15
CA TYR A 83 10.17 -3.65 -12.18
C TYR A 83 11.50 -3.97 -12.86
N LYS A 84 12.57 -3.85 -12.08
CA LYS A 84 13.90 -4.39 -12.34
C LYS A 84 14.24 -5.36 -11.20
N LEU A 85 15.09 -6.35 -11.47
CA LEU A 85 15.64 -7.21 -10.44
C LEU A 85 17.01 -6.71 -10.04
N ALA A 86 17.27 -6.61 -8.74
CA ALA A 86 18.59 -6.33 -8.21
C ALA A 86 19.00 -7.38 -7.18
N PRO A 87 20.29 -7.76 -7.12
CA PRO A 87 20.81 -8.58 -6.04
C PRO A 87 20.72 -7.81 -4.72
N PHE A 88 20.30 -8.50 -3.66
CA PHE A 88 20.26 -8.01 -2.29
C PHE A 88 20.67 -9.13 -1.35
N ALA A 89 21.91 -9.04 -0.86
CA ALA A 89 22.56 -10.12 -0.11
C ALA A 89 22.43 -11.47 -0.84
N THR A 90 21.68 -12.42 -0.28
CA THR A 90 21.52 -13.78 -0.81
C THR A 90 20.34 -13.95 -1.78
N LYS A 91 19.55 -12.90 -2.05
CA LYS A 91 18.34 -13.00 -2.88
C LYS A 91 18.22 -11.85 -3.88
N LYS A 92 17.36 -12.02 -4.88
CA LYS A 92 16.96 -10.92 -5.76
C LYS A 92 15.75 -10.19 -5.17
N ILE A 93 15.73 -8.87 -5.32
CA ILE A 93 14.59 -8.02 -4.93
C ILE A 93 14.03 -7.30 -6.15
N TYR A 94 12.72 -7.05 -6.11
CA TYR A 94 12.04 -6.19 -7.07
C TYR A 94 12.37 -4.73 -6.74
N LEU A 95 12.86 -3.99 -7.74
CA LEU A 95 13.04 -2.55 -7.73
C LEU A 95 12.06 -1.92 -8.71
N ILE A 96 11.20 -1.05 -8.21
CA ILE A 96 10.17 -0.37 -8.97
C ILE A 96 10.53 1.11 -9.05
N ASP A 97 10.62 1.67 -10.25
CA ASP A 97 10.91 3.10 -10.42
C ASP A 97 9.75 3.96 -9.88
N LEU A 98 10.04 5.08 -9.21
CA LEU A 98 9.01 5.98 -8.68
C LEU A 98 8.04 6.45 -9.77
N ARG A 99 8.55 6.74 -10.97
CA ARG A 99 7.73 7.22 -12.11
C ARG A 99 6.84 6.11 -12.65
N ASP A 100 7.36 4.89 -12.75
CA ASP A 100 6.57 3.73 -13.16
C ASP A 100 5.50 3.40 -12.12
N PHE A 101 5.82 3.55 -10.84
CA PHE A 101 4.86 3.38 -9.76
C PHE A 101 3.76 4.45 -9.80
N GLU A 102 4.11 5.72 -10.02
CA GLU A 102 3.13 6.80 -10.19
C GLU A 102 2.17 6.53 -11.36
N LYS A 103 2.69 6.16 -12.53
CA LYS A 103 1.88 5.78 -13.70
C LYS A 103 0.97 4.59 -13.41
N PHE A 104 1.48 3.61 -12.67
CA PHE A 104 0.68 2.47 -12.21
C PHE A 104 -0.48 2.92 -11.33
N LEU A 105 -0.25 3.80 -10.34
CA LEU A 105 -1.29 4.29 -9.44
C LEU A 105 -2.38 5.07 -10.20
N GLU A 106 -1.98 5.91 -11.14
CA GLU A 106 -2.88 6.71 -11.98
C GLU A 106 -3.75 5.83 -12.89
N SER A 107 -3.14 4.83 -13.54
CA SER A 107 -3.85 3.94 -14.48
C SER A 107 -4.70 2.88 -13.79
N ASN A 108 -4.38 2.52 -12.55
CA ASN A 108 -4.99 1.40 -11.82
C ASN A 108 -5.64 1.86 -10.49
N GLN A 109 -6.35 2.99 -10.52
CA GLN A 109 -6.99 3.59 -9.34
C GLN A 109 -7.98 2.66 -8.61
N ASN A 110 -8.54 1.68 -9.31
CA ASN A 110 -9.43 0.67 -8.74
C ASN A 110 -8.72 -0.38 -7.87
N LEU A 111 -7.40 -0.57 -8.01
CA LEU A 111 -6.64 -1.62 -7.30
C LEU A 111 -6.20 -1.22 -5.89
N TRP A 112 -6.30 0.05 -5.52
CA TRP A 112 -5.83 0.57 -4.24
C TRP A 112 -6.77 1.64 -3.66
N ASP A 113 -6.69 1.86 -2.35
CA ASP A 113 -7.56 2.76 -1.58
C ASP A 113 -6.70 3.79 -0.84
N SER A 114 -6.88 5.07 -1.17
CA SER A 114 -6.09 6.16 -0.57
C SER A 114 -6.31 6.32 0.93
N ARG A 115 -7.43 5.81 1.47
CA ARG A 115 -7.71 5.83 2.90
C ARG A 115 -6.84 4.86 3.69
N LYS A 116 -6.31 3.83 3.02
CA LYS A 116 -5.45 2.81 3.65
C LYS A 116 -3.96 3.17 3.60
N MET A 117 -3.61 4.23 2.88
CA MET A 117 -2.23 4.64 2.72
C MET A 117 -1.66 5.09 4.06
N LYS A 118 -0.49 4.55 4.41
CA LYS A 118 0.19 4.88 5.67
C LYS A 118 1.07 6.12 5.56
N SER A 119 1.43 6.52 4.35
CA SER A 119 2.35 7.62 4.10
C SER A 119 1.84 8.50 2.96
N SER A 120 2.06 9.80 3.07
CA SER A 120 1.88 10.73 1.95
C SER A 120 2.90 10.40 0.86
N LEU A 121 2.42 10.30 -0.40
CA LEU A 121 3.31 10.15 -1.54
C LEU A 121 4.19 11.39 -1.70
N TRP A 122 5.41 11.20 -2.21
CA TRP A 122 6.40 12.24 -2.53
C TRP A 122 6.01 13.13 -3.73
N PHE A 123 4.72 13.22 -4.05
CA PHE A 123 4.25 14.09 -5.13
C PHE A 123 4.50 15.54 -4.73
N ASN A 124 5.66 16.07 -5.11
CA ASN A 124 6.03 17.48 -4.92
C ASN A 124 4.97 18.42 -5.53
N SER A 125 4.24 17.94 -6.54
CA SER A 125 3.07 18.58 -7.12
C SER A 125 1.92 17.60 -7.08
N SER A 126 1.19 17.50 -5.95
CA SER A 126 0.04 16.59 -5.80
C SER A 126 -0.87 16.65 -7.04
N PRO A 127 -0.87 15.63 -7.92
CA PRO A 127 -1.55 15.71 -9.20
C PRO A 127 -3.06 15.81 -9.01
N GLN A 128 -3.75 16.39 -9.99
CA GLN A 128 -5.20 16.58 -9.89
C GLN A 128 -5.93 15.23 -9.76
N TRP A 129 -5.52 14.23 -10.54
CA TRP A 129 -6.09 12.88 -10.46
C TRP A 129 -6.00 12.28 -9.04
N PHE A 130 -4.93 12.56 -8.30
CA PHE A 130 -4.73 12.04 -6.95
C PHE A 130 -5.64 12.74 -5.93
N LYS A 131 -5.87 14.05 -6.10
CA LYS A 131 -6.84 14.81 -5.31
C LYS A 131 -8.26 14.28 -5.55
N ASP A 132 -8.62 14.05 -6.79
CA ASP A 132 -9.93 13.52 -7.18
C ASP A 132 -10.14 12.12 -6.63
N LYS A 133 -9.12 11.25 -6.73
CA LYS A 133 -9.12 9.91 -6.13
C LYS A 133 -9.34 9.95 -4.62
N LYS A 134 -8.64 10.82 -3.89
CA LYS A 134 -8.85 11.00 -2.44
C LYS A 134 -10.27 11.43 -2.11
N LYS A 135 -10.84 12.35 -2.89
CA LYS A 135 -12.24 12.79 -2.72
C LYS A 135 -13.19 11.62 -2.95
N GLN A 136 -13.01 10.85 -4.03
CA GLN A 136 -13.84 9.68 -4.34
C GLN A 136 -13.74 8.60 -3.27
N ASP A 137 -12.52 8.23 -2.83
CA ASP A 137 -12.33 7.21 -1.81
C ASP A 137 -12.93 7.62 -0.47
N ARG A 138 -12.87 8.91 -0.10
CA ARG A 138 -13.50 9.42 1.14
C ARG A 138 -15.01 9.20 1.14
N GLN A 139 -15.66 9.25 -0.03
CA GLN A 139 -17.09 8.97 -0.16
C GLN A 139 -17.43 7.48 -0.14
N LYS A 140 -16.44 6.59 -0.27
CA LYS A 140 -16.70 5.14 -0.14
C LYS A 140 -17.12 4.84 1.30
N PRO A 141 -18.04 3.90 1.51
CA PRO A 141 -18.40 3.48 2.86
C PRO A 141 -17.14 3.04 3.63
N PRO A 142 -17.00 3.41 4.92
CA PRO A 142 -15.77 3.24 5.70
C PRO A 142 -15.36 1.79 5.95
N ASN A 143 -16.20 0.83 5.60
CA ASN A 143 -15.83 -0.57 5.43
C ASN A 143 -16.72 -1.11 4.32
N GLY A 144 -16.21 -1.96 3.43
CA GLY A 144 -17.06 -2.77 2.53
C GLY A 144 -18.10 -3.63 3.28
N TRP A 145 -18.01 -3.65 4.61
CA TRP A 145 -19.02 -4.12 5.54
C TRP A 145 -20.07 -3.03 5.82
N LYS A 146 -21.09 -2.97 4.97
CA LYS A 146 -22.31 -2.24 5.27
C LYS A 146 -23.21 -3.16 6.12
N LYS A 147 -23.59 -2.75 7.33
CA LYS A 147 -24.60 -3.49 8.12
C LYS A 147 -25.89 -3.60 7.28
N TRP A 148 -26.54 -4.75 7.32
CA TRP A 148 -27.85 -4.90 6.69
C TRP A 148 -28.87 -4.13 7.53
N THR A 149 -29.57 -3.18 6.93
CA THR A 149 -30.70 -2.51 7.59
C THR A 149 -31.95 -3.39 7.50
N ALA A 150 -32.91 -3.19 8.39
CA ALA A 150 -34.18 -3.91 8.35
C ALA A 150 -34.92 -3.70 7.01
N ILE A 151 -34.87 -2.48 6.46
CA ILE A 151 -35.47 -2.12 5.17
C ILE A 151 -34.76 -2.85 4.01
N GLU A 152 -33.41 -2.89 4.01
CA GLU A 152 -32.65 -3.64 3.01
C GLU A 152 -32.93 -5.14 3.08
N GLN A 153 -33.10 -5.70 4.30
CA GLN A 153 -33.45 -7.10 4.48
C GLN A 153 -34.86 -7.40 3.97
N GLN A 154 -35.84 -6.55 4.26
CA GLN A 154 -37.20 -6.72 3.76
C GLN A 154 -37.26 -6.61 2.24
N SER A 155 -36.51 -5.67 1.67
CA SER A 155 -36.36 -5.51 0.22
C SER A 155 -35.72 -6.74 -0.42
N LEU A 156 -34.66 -7.28 0.21
CA LEU A 156 -34.01 -8.51 -0.23
C LEU A 156 -34.97 -9.71 -0.25
N LEU A 157 -35.75 -9.90 0.82
CA LEU A 157 -36.73 -10.99 0.91
C LEU A 157 -37.83 -10.84 -0.14
N SER A 158 -38.33 -9.61 -0.36
CA SER A 158 -39.31 -9.32 -1.40
C SER A 158 -38.78 -9.64 -2.81
N MET A 159 -37.53 -9.25 -3.11
CA MET A 159 -36.88 -9.57 -4.39
C MET A 159 -36.65 -11.07 -4.57
N LEU A 160 -36.34 -11.80 -3.48
CA LEU A 160 -36.19 -13.25 -3.51
C LEU A 160 -37.51 -13.96 -3.80
N THR A 161 -38.60 -13.55 -3.16
CA THR A 161 -39.95 -14.07 -3.45
C THR A 161 -40.35 -13.86 -4.90
N ARG A 162 -39.95 -12.73 -5.49
CA ARG A 162 -40.15 -12.39 -6.90
C ARG A 162 -39.13 -13.04 -7.85
N LYS A 163 -38.26 -13.93 -7.35
CA LYS A 163 -37.25 -14.69 -8.12
C LYS A 163 -36.30 -13.82 -8.95
N TYR A 164 -35.90 -12.67 -8.43
CA TYR A 164 -34.85 -11.88 -9.07
C TYR A 164 -33.53 -12.67 -9.14
N ALA A 165 -32.69 -12.38 -10.14
CA ALA A 165 -31.32 -12.90 -10.15
C ALA A 165 -30.48 -12.23 -9.05
N TYR A 166 -29.54 -12.96 -8.45
CA TYR A 166 -28.73 -12.45 -7.33
C TYR A 166 -27.81 -11.29 -7.74
N GLU A 167 -27.42 -11.26 -9.00
CA GLU A 167 -26.70 -10.16 -9.65
C GLU A 167 -27.56 -8.89 -9.61
N ASN A 168 -28.80 -8.97 -10.10
CA ASN A 168 -29.74 -7.84 -10.15
C ASN A 168 -30.10 -7.36 -8.74
N MET A 169 -30.28 -8.27 -7.77
CA MET A 169 -30.46 -7.89 -6.37
C MET A 169 -29.26 -7.12 -5.81
N GLY A 170 -28.05 -7.53 -6.18
CA GLY A 170 -26.81 -6.87 -5.81
C GLY A 170 -26.74 -5.46 -6.37
N GLU A 171 -27.06 -5.27 -7.64
CA GLU A 171 -27.09 -3.96 -8.28
C GLU A 171 -28.09 -3.01 -7.63
N ILE A 172 -29.34 -3.47 -7.40
CA ILE A 172 -30.40 -2.64 -6.81
C ILE A 172 -30.06 -2.25 -5.36
N LEU A 173 -29.49 -3.17 -4.57
CA LEU A 173 -29.16 -2.92 -3.17
C LEU A 173 -27.76 -2.29 -2.96
N GLY A 174 -27.00 -2.10 -4.04
CA GLY A 174 -25.61 -1.64 -3.98
C GLY A 174 -24.71 -2.60 -3.20
N ARG A 175 -24.94 -3.92 -3.35
CA ARG A 175 -24.21 -5.01 -2.67
C ARG A 175 -23.59 -5.95 -3.69
N SER A 176 -22.48 -6.58 -3.35
CA SER A 176 -21.93 -7.65 -4.19
C SER A 176 -22.80 -8.91 -4.10
N ARG A 177 -22.84 -9.72 -5.18
CA ARG A 177 -23.51 -11.04 -5.20
C ARG A 177 -23.12 -11.91 -4.00
N LYS A 178 -21.84 -11.90 -3.60
CA LYS A 178 -21.33 -12.62 -2.42
C LYS A 178 -21.95 -12.11 -1.10
N SER A 179 -22.22 -10.80 -1.00
CA SER A 179 -22.89 -10.22 0.17
C SER A 179 -24.35 -10.65 0.26
N ILE A 180 -25.03 -10.73 -0.89
CA ILE A 180 -26.41 -11.24 -1.00
C ILE A 180 -26.50 -12.70 -0.55
N THR A 181 -25.74 -13.60 -1.16
CA THR A 181 -25.76 -15.05 -0.82
C THR A 181 -25.38 -15.31 0.63
N SER A 182 -24.35 -14.62 1.14
CA SER A 182 -23.95 -14.74 2.55
C SER A 182 -25.04 -14.28 3.51
N LYS A 183 -25.85 -13.28 3.14
CA LYS A 183 -26.97 -12.81 3.97
C LYS A 183 -28.15 -13.78 3.95
N LEU A 184 -28.55 -14.27 2.77
CA LEU A 184 -29.63 -15.25 2.65
C LEU A 184 -29.34 -16.52 3.45
N ARG A 185 -28.10 -17.04 3.34
CA ARG A 185 -27.65 -18.18 4.14
C ARG A 185 -27.78 -17.95 5.65
N LYS A 186 -27.55 -16.72 6.13
CA LYS A 186 -27.70 -16.36 7.56
C LYS A 186 -29.16 -16.18 8.00
N LEU A 187 -30.07 -16.00 7.05
CA LEU A 187 -31.51 -15.93 7.28
C LEU A 187 -32.18 -17.32 7.14
N ASN A 188 -31.39 -18.39 6.99
CA ASN A 188 -31.85 -19.78 6.79
C ASN A 188 -32.75 -19.95 5.55
N MET A 189 -32.41 -19.28 4.44
CA MET A 189 -33.05 -19.45 3.13
C MET A 189 -32.07 -19.99 2.09
#